data_AF-A0A444WEK9-F1
#
_entry.id   AF-A0A444WEK9-F1
#
_cell.length_a   1.000
_cell.length_b   1.000
_cell.length_c   1.000
_cell.angle_alpha   90.00
_cell.angle_beta   90.00
_cell.angle_gamma   90.00
#
_symmetry.space_group_name_H-M   'P 1'
#
loop_
_entity.id
_entity.type
_entity.pdbx_description
1 polymer ?
#
loop_
_entity_poly.entity_id
_entity_poly.type
_entity_poly.pdbx_seq_one_letter_code
_entity_poly.pdbx_strand_id
1 'polypeptide(L)'
;MNILKEQTYIIEAECWNCNNQLNVAVGKSDLKKIIGGYYGTERFSDTERELAEAHNMVIEKYHSGTMGQSYDADTCTYCNNFVRQHDLLTEYLLPATYGDYEYKVIDL
;
A
#
# COMPACT_ATOMS: atom_id res chain seq x y z
N MET A 1 14.64 22.16 13.88
CA MET A 1 15.00 21.30 12.74
C MET A 1 13.84 20.35 12.55
N ASN A 2 13.02 20.53 11.52
CA ASN A 2 11.92 19.59 11.25
C ASN A 2 12.55 18.31 10.70
N ILE A 3 12.46 17.24 11.48
CA ILE A 3 12.85 15.91 11.01
C ILE A 3 11.74 15.47 10.07
N LEU A 4 12.09 15.34 8.79
CA LEU A 4 11.21 14.82 7.76
C LEU A 4 10.99 13.34 8.06
N LYS A 5 9.73 12.90 8.11
CA LYS A 5 9.38 11.52 8.46
C LYS A 5 8.92 10.76 7.22
N GLU A 6 9.47 9.57 7.05
CA GLU A 6 8.91 8.55 6.18
C GLU A 6 8.27 7.50 7.08
N GLN A 7 7.07 7.06 6.70
CA GLN A 7 6.29 6.11 7.47
C GLN A 7 5.65 5.11 6.53
N THR A 8 5.56 3.86 6.96
CA THR A 8 4.75 2.84 6.28
C THR A 8 3.56 2.51 7.15
N TYR A 9 2.38 2.56 6.54
CA TYR A 9 1.12 2.15 7.12
C TYR A 9 0.86 0.72 6.67
N ILE A 10 0.69 -0.20 7.62
CA ILE A 10 0.25 -1.57 7.35
C ILE A 10 -1.22 -1.64 7.76
N ILE A 11 -2.10 -1.65 6.76
CA ILE A 11 -3.56 -1.68 6.94
C ILE A 11 -3.99 -3.14 6.97
N GLU A 12 -4.70 -3.53 8.04
CA GLU A 12 -5.28 -4.86 8.19
C GLU A 12 -6.71 -4.81 7.66
N ALA A 13 -6.96 -5.47 6.53
CA ALA A 13 -8.24 -5.40 5.82
C ALA A 13 -8.64 -6.74 5.19
N GLU A 14 -9.76 -6.75 4.50
CA GLU A 14 -10.15 -7.86 3.62
C GLU A 14 -9.87 -7.48 2.16
N CYS A 15 -9.47 -8.45 1.34
CA CYS A 15 -9.33 -8.22 -0.09
C CYS A 15 -10.69 -7.84 -0.70
N TRP A 16 -10.79 -6.65 -1.29
CA TRP A 16 -12.03 -6.14 -1.91
C TRP A 16 -12.69 -7.11 -2.91
N ASN A 17 -11.91 -8.00 -3.52
CA ASN A 17 -12.38 -8.92 -4.55
C ASN A 17 -12.85 -10.28 -3.99
N CYS A 18 -12.22 -10.80 -2.94
CA CYS A 18 -12.51 -12.16 -2.44
C CYS A 18 -12.81 -12.24 -0.94
N ASN A 19 -12.81 -11.10 -0.23
CA ASN A 19 -13.09 -10.95 1.20
C ASN A 19 -12.21 -11.82 2.13
N ASN A 20 -11.07 -12.32 1.64
CA ASN A 20 -10.09 -12.98 2.51
C ASN A 20 -9.18 -11.94 3.14
N GLN A 21 -8.68 -12.22 4.35
CA GLN A 21 -7.76 -11.35 5.08
C GLN A 21 -6.54 -10.98 4.21
N LEU A 22 -6.23 -9.70 4.17
CA LEU A 22 -5.13 -9.12 3.41
C LEU A 22 -4.51 -7.96 4.20
N ASN A 23 -3.19 -7.86 4.18
CA ASN A 23 -2.49 -6.66 4.62
C ASN A 23 -2.15 -5.80 3.39
N VAL A 24 -2.35 -4.49 3.50
CA VAL A 24 -2.10 -3.51 2.43
C VAL A 24 -1.15 -2.43 2.94
N ALA A 25 -0.11 -2.08 2.17
CA ALA A 25 0.91 -1.14 2.61
C ALA A 25 0.78 0.19 1.88
N VAL A 26 0.84 1.26 2.66
CA VAL A 26 0.81 2.62 2.13
C VAL A 26 1.99 3.37 2.72
N GLY A 27 2.84 3.91 1.86
CA GLY A 27 3.91 4.80 2.28
C GLY A 27 3.38 6.21 2.49
N LYS A 28 3.94 6.93 3.46
CA LYS A 28 3.69 8.35 3.71
C LYS A 28 5.02 9.07 3.84
N SER A 29 5.20 10.13 3.06
CA SER A 29 6.43 10.92 3.07
C SER A 29 6.12 12.40 2.90
N ASP A 30 6.63 13.22 3.81
CA ASP A 30 6.59 14.68 3.70
C ASP A 30 7.59 15.21 2.64
N LEU A 31 8.49 14.34 2.15
CA LEU A 31 9.52 14.66 1.16
C LEU A 31 9.05 14.42 -0.27
N LYS A 32 8.28 13.35 -0.48
CA LYS A 32 7.79 12.99 -1.82
C LYS A 32 6.69 13.99 -2.18
N LYS A 33 6.88 14.77 -3.26
CA LYS A 33 5.90 15.75 -3.79
C LYS A 33 4.65 15.04 -4.35
N ILE A 34 3.85 14.47 -3.46
CA ILE A 34 2.66 13.68 -3.77
C ILE A 34 1.48 14.32 -3.03
N ILE A 35 0.33 14.39 -3.69
CA ILE A 35 -0.88 14.97 -3.11
C ILE A 35 -1.30 14.12 -1.91
N GLY A 36 -1.37 14.74 -0.73
CA GLY A 36 -1.69 14.06 0.53
C GLY A 36 -0.51 13.30 1.17
N GLY A 37 0.67 13.27 0.55
CA GLY A 37 1.87 12.62 1.07
C GLY A 37 1.86 11.08 1.03
N TYR A 38 0.77 10.45 0.59
CA TYR A 38 0.63 8.99 0.52
C TYR A 38 1.00 8.42 -0.85
N TYR A 39 1.54 7.20 -0.88
CA TYR A 39 1.87 6.46 -2.10
C TYR A 39 1.75 4.94 -1.89
N GLY A 40 1.55 4.22 -2.99
CA GLY A 40 1.51 2.76 -2.97
C GLY A 40 2.88 2.11 -3.15
N THR A 41 2.85 0.78 -3.19
CA THR A 41 4.03 -0.08 -3.34
C THR A 41 4.83 0.20 -4.61
N GLU A 42 4.25 0.87 -5.61
CA GLU A 42 4.97 1.24 -6.83
C GLU A 42 6.11 2.25 -6.61
N ARG A 43 6.16 2.88 -5.43
CA ARG A 43 7.20 3.83 -5.03
C ARG A 43 7.97 3.41 -3.77
N PHE A 44 7.84 2.14 -3.38
CA PHE A 44 8.55 1.62 -2.23
C PHE A 44 10.04 1.53 -2.53
N SER A 45 10.84 1.96 -1.57
CA SER A 45 12.25 1.61 -1.46
C SER A 45 12.42 0.14 -1.09
N ASP A 46 13.65 -0.36 -1.19
CA ASP A 46 13.98 -1.73 -0.77
C ASP A 46 13.62 -1.95 0.70
N THR A 47 13.88 -0.97 1.58
CA THR A 47 13.52 -1.05 3.01
C THR A 47 12.02 -1.15 3.23
N GLU A 48 11.23 -0.35 2.51
CA GLU A 48 9.76 -0.40 2.61
C GLU A 48 9.20 -1.72 2.10
N ARG A 49 9.83 -2.28 1.07
CA ARG A 49 9.46 -3.59 0.50
C ARG A 49 9.79 -4.73 1.46
N GLU A 50 10.99 -4.75 2.03
CA GLU A 50 11.39 -5.73 3.05
C GLU A 50 10.45 -5.67 4.27
N LEU A 51 10.06 -4.46 4.68
CA LEU A 51 9.09 -4.25 5.75
C LEU A 51 7.73 -4.85 5.41
N ALA A 52 7.19 -4.56 4.21
CA ALA A 52 5.92 -5.11 3.77
C ALA A 52 5.96 -6.65 3.74
N GLU A 53 7.02 -7.25 3.18
CA GLU A 53 7.21 -8.70 3.13
C GLU A 53 7.27 -9.32 4.53
N ALA A 54 7.92 -8.67 5.49
CA ALA A 54 7.94 -9.10 6.89
C ALA A 54 6.54 -9.10 7.55
N HIS A 55 5.58 -8.37 6.99
CA HIS A 55 4.18 -8.33 7.39
C HIS A 55 3.26 -9.23 6.55
N ASN A 56 3.80 -10.28 5.93
CA ASN A 56 3.10 -11.29 5.12
C ASN A 56 2.41 -10.71 3.87
N MET A 57 2.96 -9.62 3.35
CA MET A 57 2.48 -9.02 2.11
C MET A 57 3.22 -9.60 0.93
N VAL A 58 2.53 -9.65 -0.21
CA VAL A 58 3.12 -10.09 -1.47
C VAL A 58 3.01 -8.93 -2.46
N ILE A 59 4.16 -8.43 -2.89
CA ILE A 59 4.26 -7.35 -3.87
C ILE A 59 4.74 -7.95 -5.19
N GLU A 60 3.89 -7.84 -6.21
CA GLU A 60 4.16 -8.37 -7.55
C GLU A 60 4.02 -7.29 -8.62
N LYS A 61 4.62 -7.57 -9.78
CA LYS A 61 4.62 -6.64 -10.91
C LYS A 61 3.31 -6.75 -11.70
N TYR A 62 2.47 -5.74 -11.58
CA TYR A 62 1.24 -5.60 -12.35
C TYR A 62 1.48 -4.80 -13.64
N HIS A 63 0.82 -5.18 -14.74
CA HIS A 63 0.80 -4.39 -15.97
C HIS A 63 -0.56 -3.73 -16.16
N SER A 64 -0.60 -2.40 -16.11
CA SER A 64 -1.82 -1.63 -16.36
C SER A 64 -2.03 -1.41 -17.86
N GLY A 65 -3.01 -2.09 -18.45
CA GLY A 65 -3.40 -1.86 -19.84
C GLY A 65 -3.90 -0.43 -20.08
N THR A 66 -4.55 0.19 -19.09
CA THR A 66 -5.05 1.58 -19.18
C THR A 66 -3.92 2.61 -19.19
N MET A 67 -2.86 2.39 -18.41
CA MET A 67 -1.73 3.33 -18.32
C MET A 67 -0.57 2.94 -19.26
N GLY A 68 -0.60 1.75 -19.85
CA GLY A 68 0.48 1.21 -20.69
C GLY A 68 1.79 0.97 -19.95
N GLN A 69 1.77 0.85 -18.62
CA GLN A 69 2.97 0.72 -17.79
C GLN A 69 2.83 -0.41 -16.78
N SER A 70 3.98 -0.96 -16.37
CA SER A 70 4.05 -1.93 -15.27
C SER A 70 4.56 -1.28 -13.99
N TYR A 71 4.01 -1.69 -12.87
CA TYR A 71 4.38 -1.21 -11.54
C TYR A 71 4.16 -2.29 -10.48
N ASP A 72 4.80 -2.11 -9.33
CA ASP A 72 4.68 -3.04 -8.21
C ASP A 72 3.40 -2.76 -7.42
N ALA A 73 2.63 -3.80 -7.14
CA ALA A 73 1.33 -3.73 -6.48
C ALA A 73 1.19 -4.82 -5.41
N ASP A 74 0.55 -4.47 -4.29
CA ASP A 74 0.11 -5.47 -3.31
C ASP A 74 -0.81 -6.49 -3.98
N THR A 75 -0.60 -7.77 -3.67
CA THR A 75 -1.26 -8.90 -4.31
C THR A 75 -1.88 -9.81 -3.26
N CYS A 76 -3.18 -10.08 -3.43
CA CYS A 76 -3.86 -11.03 -2.57
C CYS A 76 -3.42 -12.45 -2.87
N THR A 77 -2.82 -13.13 -1.89
CA THR A 77 -2.33 -14.52 -2.04
C THR A 77 -3.44 -15.56 -2.20
N TYR A 78 -4.70 -15.19 -1.90
CA TYR A 78 -5.84 -16.09 -2.03
C TYR A 78 -6.46 -16.09 -3.42
N CYS A 79 -6.61 -14.92 -4.05
CA CYS A 79 -7.26 -14.79 -5.36
C CYS A 79 -6.36 -14.23 -6.46
N ASN A 80 -5.10 -13.91 -6.15
CA ASN A 80 -4.09 -13.30 -7.02
C ASN A 80 -4.54 -11.96 -7.64
N ASN A 81 -5.48 -11.27 -6.98
CA ASN A 81 -5.91 -9.96 -7.41
C ASN A 81 -4.92 -8.89 -6.93
N PHE A 82 -4.65 -7.93 -7.80
CA PHE A 82 -3.77 -6.80 -7.51
C PHE A 82 -4.57 -5.66 -6.87
N VAL A 83 -4.01 -5.08 -5.81
CA VAL A 83 -4.45 -3.80 -5.25
C VAL A 83 -3.82 -2.71 -6.10
N ARG A 84 -4.54 -2.29 -7.14
CA ARG A 84 -4.07 -1.23 -8.05
C ARG A 84 -4.12 0.11 -7.32
N GLN A 85 -3.49 1.14 -7.87
CA GLN A 85 -3.49 2.49 -7.29
C GLN A 85 -4.88 3.03 -6.95
N HIS A 86 -5.89 2.76 -7.80
CA HIS A 86 -7.26 3.15 -7.53
C HIS A 86 -7.84 2.40 -6.32
N ASP A 87 -7.71 1.07 -6.32
CA ASP A 87 -8.22 0.21 -5.26
C ASP A 87 -7.53 0.51 -3.92
N LEU A 88 -6.21 0.76 -3.94
CA LEU A 88 -5.41 1.17 -2.79
C LEU A 88 -6.04 2.39 -2.09
N LEU A 89 -6.45 3.38 -2.88
CA LEU A 89 -7.03 4.61 -2.36
C LEU A 89 -8.47 4.39 -1.86
N THR A 90 -9.34 3.80 -2.69
CA THR A 90 -10.79 3.74 -2.42
C THR A 90 -11.15 2.64 -1.43
N GLU A 91 -10.51 1.48 -1.53
CA GLU A 91 -10.88 0.28 -0.79
C GLU A 91 -10.08 0.11 0.50
N TYR A 92 -8.94 0.81 0.67
CA TYR A 92 -8.06 0.59 1.81
C TYR A 92 -7.67 1.88 2.54
N LEU A 93 -6.99 2.81 1.88
CA LEU A 93 -6.47 4.01 2.54
C LEU A 93 -7.60 4.89 3.08
N LEU A 94 -8.59 5.25 2.25
CA LEU A 94 -9.69 6.10 2.71
C LEU A 94 -10.50 5.44 3.84
N PRO A 95 -10.97 4.19 3.73
CA PRO A 95 -11.63 3.50 4.83
C PRO A 95 -10.80 3.47 6.12
N ALA A 96 -9.49 3.19 6.03
CA ALA A 96 -8.59 3.24 7.18
C ALA A 96 -8.53 4.64 7.81
N THR A 97 -8.51 5.71 7.01
CA THR A 97 -8.55 7.09 7.53
C THR A 97 -9.88 7.49 8.17
N TYR A 98 -10.99 6.85 7.77
CA TYR A 98 -12.30 7.04 8.37
C TYR A 98 -12.56 6.13 9.59
N GLY A 99 -11.64 5.19 9.86
CA GLY A 99 -11.71 4.28 11.01
C GLY A 99 -12.38 2.93 10.73
N ASP A 100 -12.60 2.59 9.45
CA ASP A 100 -13.19 1.31 9.06
C ASP A 100 -12.19 0.14 9.13
N TYR A 101 -10.89 0.45 9.00
CA TYR A 101 -9.80 -0.53 9.14
C TYR A 101 -8.79 -0.11 10.19
N GLU A 102 -8.29 -1.12 10.92
CA GLU A 102 -7.12 -0.95 11.77
C GLU A 102 -5.86 -0.85 10.92
N TYR A 103 -4.90 -0.05 11.38
CA TYR A 103 -3.59 0.03 10.75
C TYR A 103 -2.50 0.30 11.78
N LYS A 104 -1.30 -0.17 11.45
CA LYS A 104 -0.07 0.11 12.20
C LYS A 104 0.75 1.12 11.43
N VAL A 105 1.38 2.05 12.14
CA VAL A 105 2.32 3.01 11.56
C VAL A 105 3.73 2.65 11.98
N ILE A 106 4.62 2.52 11.02
CA ILE A 106 6.02 2.18 11.22
C ILE A 106 6.86 3.35 10.71
N ASP A 107 7.61 3.98 11.60
CA ASP A 107 8.55 5.04 11.23
C ASP A 107 9.81 4.42 10.60
N LEU A 108 10.31 5.03 9.52
CA LEU A 108 11.51 4.63 8.78
C LEU A 108 12.68 5.59 9.02
#